data_AF-V9FU98-F1
#
_entry.id   AF-V9FU98-F1
#
_cell.length_a   1.000
_cell.length_b   1.000
_cell.length_c   1.000
_cell.angle_alpha   90.00
_cell.angle_beta   90.00
_cell.angle_gamma   90.00
#
_symmetry.space_group_name_H-M   'P 1'
#
loop_
_entity.id
_entity.type
_entity.pdbx_description
1 polymer ?
#
loop_
_entity_poly.entity_id
_entity_poly.type
_entity_poly.pdbx_seq_one_letter_code
_entity_poly.pdbx_strand_id
1 'polypeptide(L)'
;MAGTRLQIVGAFVLFTLLAAPVAWHLTQVERVDLPVDRIQQLSWAASRFGGPDNFHVNIYSLSSVSSSAPPSSASNVAYVTHNLQLNAKQQKALQTAMTSGLQATDDVLETLMTDHTRFSVFLLCDENAAASTPVLTVGKYHHAWSSQCEVNKGDAVHSAIEKLVHMHVYPQTDQKNVKPNIESKIARRALHYRLQFSLLKENPTTPWNEDLRALVDQYLSRFVHKVGALANFTVETQVVQYARLAKEVTASADGTEFFINADDLKHFKSANDFLDTSVLDDGEQVLHFMAALPDTKHAPLYIRTADHKESKAGLATAFELPGWGIAAILNPIALNGKPSVASSDEEIATTKERELQRVMGLFVSEFRTLLGAPSFTHRQRKEDATSGDTSRQILLFLPSHTDGIADWELDVIMRDRFTKLMQTAIETLQSTVELVEALPELSVLERVQTRVETAVTRLEAILCNSNREQECVDASDRRSLLVMARQASELTDAAYYDHTMIRQLYFPQEQMLGVYAPLLAPLILPFLLGLIRELKRFKAKRAAKKDKLQ
;
A
#
# COMPACT_ATOMS: atom_id res chain seq x y z
N MET A 1 39.24 -0.46 -72.90
CA MET A 1 38.70 -1.20 -71.73
C MET A 1 38.46 -0.32 -70.48
N ALA A 2 38.18 0.99 -70.61
CA ALA A 2 37.85 1.85 -69.44
C ALA A 2 36.36 1.84 -69.07
N GLY A 3 35.48 1.41 -69.99
CA GLY A 3 34.03 1.37 -69.75
C GLY A 3 33.63 0.37 -68.66
N THR A 4 34.29 -0.78 -68.59
CA THR A 4 33.96 -1.86 -67.64
C THR A 4 34.26 -1.49 -66.18
N ARG A 5 35.34 -0.74 -65.91
CA ARG A 5 35.66 -0.32 -64.53
C ARG A 5 34.72 0.75 -63.99
N LEU A 6 34.35 1.72 -64.84
CA LEU A 6 33.36 2.74 -64.48
C LEU A 6 31.97 2.10 -64.27
N GLN A 7 31.62 1.09 -65.06
CA GLN A 7 30.38 0.33 -64.90
C GLN A 7 30.36 -0.46 -63.58
N ILE A 8 31.46 -1.14 -63.21
CA ILE A 8 31.55 -1.88 -61.95
C ILE A 8 31.44 -0.94 -60.75
N VAL A 9 32.23 0.15 -60.74
CA VAL A 9 32.18 1.13 -59.63
C VAL A 9 30.82 1.83 -59.58
N GLY A 10 30.24 2.16 -60.74
CA GLY A 10 28.89 2.72 -60.85
C GLY A 10 27.80 1.76 -60.34
N ALA A 11 27.94 0.45 -60.55
CA ALA A 11 26.99 -0.55 -60.06
C ALA A 11 27.00 -0.65 -58.53
N PHE A 12 28.17 -0.58 -57.88
CA PHE A 12 28.24 -0.54 -56.41
C PHE A 12 27.61 0.73 -55.84
N VAL A 13 27.85 1.89 -56.45
CA VAL A 13 27.21 3.15 -56.03
C VAL A 13 25.70 3.10 -56.21
N LEU A 14 25.22 2.56 -57.33
CA LEU A 14 23.80 2.37 -57.59
C LEU A 14 23.18 1.42 -56.56
N PHE A 15 23.84 0.30 -56.24
CA PHE A 15 23.41 -0.63 -55.20
C PHE A 15 23.33 0.06 -53.83
N THR A 16 24.34 0.85 -53.44
CA THR A 16 24.29 1.58 -52.17
C THR A 16 23.17 2.62 -52.14
N LEU A 17 22.89 3.31 -53.26
CA LEU A 17 21.79 4.28 -53.35
C LEU A 17 20.41 3.61 -53.30
N LEU A 18 20.28 2.39 -53.83
CA LEU A 18 19.04 1.60 -53.75
C LEU A 18 18.86 0.94 -52.38
N ALA A 19 19.95 0.53 -51.73
CA ALA A 19 19.93 -0.13 -50.43
C ALA A 19 19.85 0.87 -49.26
N ALA A 20 20.39 2.08 -49.40
CA ALA A 20 20.41 3.09 -48.33
C ALA A 20 19.02 3.45 -47.78
N PRO A 21 17.95 3.63 -48.59
CA PRO A 21 16.61 3.88 -48.07
C PRO A 21 16.07 2.71 -47.25
N VAL A 22 16.33 1.47 -47.69
CA VAL A 22 15.90 0.25 -46.99
C VAL A 22 16.68 0.08 -45.69
N ALA A 23 17.99 0.28 -45.72
CA ALA A 23 18.84 0.23 -44.54
C ALA A 23 18.43 1.32 -43.53
N TRP A 24 18.18 2.55 -44.01
CA TRP A 24 17.70 3.65 -43.18
C TRP A 24 16.39 3.32 -42.48
N HIS A 25 15.41 2.80 -43.23
CA HIS A 25 14.12 2.41 -42.68
C HIS A 25 14.23 1.26 -41.67
N LEU A 26 15.10 0.28 -41.91
CA LEU A 26 15.36 -0.82 -40.97
C LEU A 26 16.13 -0.40 -39.71
N THR A 27 16.85 0.72 -39.77
CA THR A 27 17.57 1.30 -38.61
C THR A 27 16.77 2.36 -37.85
N GLN A 28 15.60 2.77 -38.36
CA GLN A 28 14.74 3.72 -37.66
C GLN A 28 14.12 3.03 -36.44
N VAL A 29 14.29 3.69 -35.30
CA VAL A 29 13.64 3.29 -34.06
C VAL A 29 12.18 3.76 -34.13
N GLU A 30 11.25 2.84 -33.87
CA GLU A 30 9.83 3.18 -33.75
C GLU A 30 9.62 4.11 -32.54
N ARG A 31 9.07 5.30 -32.80
CA ARG A 31 8.81 6.31 -31.78
C ARG A 31 7.49 7.00 -32.09
N VAL A 32 6.53 6.80 -31.20
CA VAL A 32 5.23 7.44 -31.24
C VAL A 32 5.21 8.64 -30.28
N ASP A 33 4.48 9.69 -30.65
CA ASP A 33 4.37 10.91 -29.85
C ASP A 33 3.53 10.68 -28.58
N LEU A 34 4.03 11.18 -27.45
CA LEU A 34 3.32 11.17 -26.17
C LEU A 34 2.50 12.47 -25.99
N PRO A 35 1.43 12.46 -25.20
CA PRO A 35 0.61 13.65 -24.94
C PRO A 35 1.27 14.62 -23.95
N VAL A 36 2.41 15.20 -24.34
CA VAL A 36 3.28 16.05 -23.48
C VAL A 36 2.52 17.23 -22.87
N ASP A 37 1.76 17.97 -23.68
CA ASP A 37 1.01 19.15 -23.22
C ASP A 37 0.00 18.80 -22.11
N ARG A 38 -0.64 17.64 -22.22
CA ARG A 38 -1.61 17.16 -21.22
C ARG A 38 -0.89 16.76 -19.93
N ILE A 39 0.23 16.07 -20.05
CA ILE A 39 1.03 15.65 -18.88
C ILE A 39 1.58 16.86 -18.11
N GLN A 40 2.05 17.89 -18.81
CA GLN A 40 2.56 19.12 -18.18
C GLN A 40 1.46 19.93 -17.47
N GLN A 41 0.20 19.80 -17.89
CA GLN A 41 -0.95 20.41 -17.22
C GLN A 41 -1.39 19.67 -15.95
N LEU A 42 -0.93 18.43 -15.74
CA LEU A 42 -1.22 17.69 -14.51
C LEU A 42 -0.43 18.30 -13.35
N SER A 43 -1.16 18.78 -12.34
CA SER A 43 -0.56 19.31 -11.12
C SER A 43 -1.42 18.93 -9.92
N TRP A 44 -0.81 18.23 -8.96
CA TRP A 44 -1.46 17.92 -7.69
C TRP A 44 -1.81 19.21 -6.93
N ALA A 45 -0.84 20.13 -6.80
CA ALA A 45 -1.00 21.36 -6.01
C ALA A 45 -2.07 22.31 -6.57
N ALA A 46 -2.25 22.35 -7.90
CA ALA A 46 -3.29 23.17 -8.54
C ALA A 46 -4.66 22.48 -8.61
N SER A 47 -4.78 21.22 -8.19
CA SER A 47 -6.02 20.46 -8.28
C SER A 47 -7.01 20.77 -7.17
N ARG A 48 -8.25 20.28 -7.33
CA ARG A 48 -9.29 20.31 -6.29
C ARG A 48 -8.92 19.56 -4.98
N PHE A 49 -7.83 18.78 -4.98
CA PHE A 49 -7.30 18.07 -3.81
C PHE A 49 -5.93 18.62 -3.34
N GLY A 50 -5.36 19.60 -4.05
CA GLY A 50 -4.03 20.15 -3.76
C GLY A 50 -3.99 21.22 -2.68
N GLY A 51 -5.15 21.82 -2.36
CA GLY A 51 -5.31 22.80 -1.29
C GLY A 51 -5.35 22.16 0.11
N PRO A 52 -5.46 22.97 1.18
CA PRO A 52 -5.77 22.43 2.50
C PRO A 52 -7.11 21.70 2.43
N ASP A 53 -7.12 20.39 2.72
CA ASP A 53 -8.35 19.60 2.74
C ASP A 53 -9.31 20.20 3.78
N ASN A 54 -10.43 20.78 3.32
CA ASN A 54 -11.46 21.28 4.21
C ASN A 54 -12.37 20.14 4.66
N PHE A 55 -12.23 19.73 5.91
CA PHE A 55 -13.02 18.67 6.51
C PHE A 55 -14.18 19.24 7.31
N HIS A 56 -15.35 18.64 7.12
CA HIS A 56 -16.53 18.95 7.92
C HIS A 56 -16.83 17.77 8.85
N VAL A 57 -17.00 18.06 10.14
CA VAL A 57 -17.42 17.08 11.14
C VAL A 57 -18.80 17.49 11.63
N ASN A 58 -19.79 16.62 11.45
CA ASN A 58 -21.15 16.88 11.88
C ASN A 58 -21.28 16.54 13.37
N ILE A 59 -21.86 17.43 14.17
CA ILE A 59 -22.18 17.20 15.58
C ILE A 59 -23.70 17.14 15.68
N TYR A 60 -24.26 15.96 15.91
CA TYR A 60 -25.69 15.75 16.08
C TYR A 60 -26.07 15.81 17.56
N SER A 61 -26.90 16.78 17.93
CA SER A 61 -27.53 16.82 19.25
C SER A 61 -28.91 16.19 19.20
N LEU A 62 -29.22 15.34 20.17
CA LEU A 62 -30.58 14.83 20.41
C LEU A 62 -31.41 15.78 21.28
N SER A 63 -30.81 16.87 21.82
CA SER A 63 -31.54 17.88 22.58
C SER A 63 -32.40 18.75 21.65
N SER A 64 -33.47 19.32 22.21
CA SER A 64 -34.28 20.35 21.53
C SER A 64 -33.62 21.73 21.52
N VAL A 65 -32.47 21.88 22.19
CA VAL A 65 -31.77 23.15 22.38
C VAL A 65 -30.66 23.26 21.34
N SER A 66 -30.73 24.31 20.53
CA SER A 66 -29.71 24.59 19.51
C SER A 66 -28.42 25.11 20.17
N SER A 67 -27.35 24.33 20.13
CA SER A 67 -26.01 24.77 20.52
C SER A 67 -25.23 25.31 19.30
N SER A 68 -24.52 26.42 19.48
CA SER A 68 -23.57 26.91 18.47
C SER A 68 -22.43 25.91 18.27
N ALA A 69 -22.01 25.69 17.03
CA ALA A 69 -20.86 24.84 16.76
C ALA A 69 -19.60 25.37 17.49
N PRO A 70 -18.86 24.50 18.21
CA PRO A 70 -17.61 24.92 18.82
C PRO A 70 -16.57 25.26 17.75
N PRO A 71 -15.56 26.11 18.06
CA PRO A 71 -14.49 26.41 17.11
C PRO A 71 -13.47 25.27 17.04
N SER A 72 -13.02 24.92 15.84
CA SER A 72 -11.89 24.00 15.63
C SER A 72 -10.54 24.69 15.87
N SER A 73 -9.55 23.98 16.40
CA SER A 73 -8.17 24.48 16.46
C SER A 73 -7.41 24.35 15.12
N ALA A 74 -7.80 23.41 14.26
CA ALA A 74 -7.29 23.31 12.88
C ALA A 74 -8.02 24.27 11.95
N SER A 75 -7.24 24.95 11.10
CA SER A 75 -7.74 25.86 10.07
C SER A 75 -8.53 25.18 8.95
N ASN A 76 -8.33 23.87 8.76
CA ASN A 76 -8.93 23.08 7.70
C ASN A 76 -10.05 22.14 8.20
N VAL A 77 -10.50 22.28 9.46
CA VAL A 77 -11.59 21.49 10.02
C VAL A 77 -12.69 22.45 10.49
N ALA A 78 -13.94 22.16 10.13
CA ALA A 78 -15.11 22.91 10.57
C ALA A 78 -16.16 21.99 11.21
N TYR A 79 -16.58 22.32 12.44
CA TYR A 79 -17.68 21.64 13.10
C TYR A 79 -19.02 22.23 12.67
N VAL A 80 -19.97 21.36 12.32
CA VAL A 80 -21.33 21.76 11.93
C VAL A 80 -22.31 21.08 12.86
N THR A 81 -23.04 21.86 13.67
CA THR A 81 -24.03 21.33 14.59
C THR A 81 -25.38 21.14 13.90
N HIS A 82 -26.00 19.99 14.15
CA HIS A 82 -27.32 19.62 13.65
C HIS A 82 -28.16 19.11 14.83
N ASN A 83 -29.46 19.40 14.81
CA ASN A 83 -30.39 18.82 15.77
C ASN A 83 -31.08 17.62 15.11
N LEU A 84 -30.94 16.44 15.71
CA LEU A 84 -31.51 15.20 15.20
C LEU A 84 -32.80 14.87 15.95
N GLN A 85 -33.93 14.99 15.27
CA GLN A 85 -35.22 14.57 15.82
C GLN A 85 -35.45 13.09 15.53
N LEU A 86 -35.48 12.27 16.58
CA LEU A 86 -35.74 10.84 16.47
C LEU A 86 -37.24 10.53 16.58
N ASN A 87 -37.72 9.62 15.72
CA ASN A 87 -39.06 9.07 15.86
C ASN A 87 -39.14 8.15 17.09
N ALA A 88 -40.34 7.95 17.65
CA ALA A 88 -40.54 7.12 18.84
C ALA A 88 -39.93 5.70 18.73
N LYS A 89 -39.95 5.10 17.53
CA LYS A 89 -39.32 3.80 17.27
C LYS A 89 -37.78 3.87 17.36
N GLN A 90 -37.17 4.89 16.77
CA GLN A 90 -35.72 5.11 16.80
C GLN A 90 -35.24 5.43 18.22
N GLN A 91 -35.98 6.28 18.94
CA GLN A 91 -35.68 6.61 20.33
C GLN A 91 -35.72 5.36 21.22
N LYS A 92 -36.75 4.52 21.09
CA LYS A 92 -36.85 3.27 21.84
C LYS A 92 -35.70 2.30 21.50
N ALA A 93 -35.34 2.19 20.22
CA ALA A 93 -34.24 1.35 19.77
C ALA A 93 -32.91 1.82 20.36
N LEU A 94 -32.64 3.12 20.33
CA LEU A 94 -31.43 3.73 20.89
C LEU A 94 -31.34 3.52 22.41
N GLN A 95 -32.42 3.77 23.16
CA GLN A 95 -32.44 3.53 24.61
C GLN A 95 -32.20 2.06 24.96
N THR A 96 -32.77 1.13 24.18
CA THR A 96 -32.54 -0.31 24.36
C THR A 96 -31.08 -0.68 24.06
N ALA A 97 -30.50 -0.08 23.02
CA ALA A 97 -29.10 -0.32 22.65
C ALA A 97 -28.11 0.22 23.70
N MET A 98 -28.36 1.42 24.23
CA MET A 98 -27.54 2.02 25.29
C MET A 98 -27.48 1.15 26.55
N THR A 99 -28.59 0.46 26.89
CA THR A 99 -28.63 -0.48 28.03
C THR A 99 -28.03 -1.84 27.70
N SER A 100 -28.06 -2.26 26.42
CA SER A 100 -27.48 -3.54 25.96
C SER A 100 -25.95 -3.51 25.84
N GLY A 101 -25.36 -2.35 25.55
CA GLY A 101 -23.91 -2.17 25.50
C GLY A 101 -23.43 -1.25 24.37
N LEU A 102 -22.13 -0.92 24.39
CA LEU A 102 -21.53 0.04 23.45
C LEU A 102 -21.59 -0.41 21.99
N GLN A 103 -21.38 -1.71 21.71
CA GLN A 103 -21.45 -2.26 20.36
C GLN A 103 -22.86 -2.19 19.77
N ALA A 104 -23.89 -2.46 20.58
CA ALA A 104 -25.28 -2.32 20.15
C ALA A 104 -25.64 -0.84 19.89
N THR A 105 -25.08 0.08 20.68
CA THR A 105 -25.26 1.53 20.50
C THR A 105 -24.66 2.00 19.18
N ASP A 106 -23.41 1.60 18.88
CA ASP A 106 -22.72 1.84 17.61
C ASP A 106 -23.56 1.39 16.40
N ASP A 107 -24.07 0.15 16.45
CA ASP A 107 -24.88 -0.41 15.37
C ASP A 107 -26.20 0.35 15.16
N VAL A 108 -26.86 0.80 16.23
CA VAL A 108 -28.09 1.60 16.10
C VAL A 108 -27.80 3.00 15.58
N LEU A 109 -26.74 3.66 16.05
CA LEU A 109 -26.37 5.00 15.59
C LEU A 109 -26.03 5.03 14.10
N GLU A 110 -25.40 3.96 13.58
CA GLU A 110 -25.13 3.83 12.15
C GLU A 110 -26.43 3.85 11.32
N THR A 111 -27.52 3.26 11.81
CA THR A 111 -28.82 3.29 11.11
C THR A 111 -29.50 4.65 11.11
N LEU A 112 -29.02 5.60 11.94
CA LEU A 112 -29.54 6.97 12.00
C LEU A 112 -28.83 7.92 11.05
N MET A 113 -27.68 7.52 10.49
CA MET A 113 -26.92 8.32 9.56
C MET A 113 -27.55 8.27 8.16
N THR A 114 -27.65 9.43 7.51
CA THR A 114 -28.06 9.56 6.11
C THR A 114 -26.88 9.82 5.18
N ASP A 115 -25.78 10.33 5.72
CA ASP A 115 -24.54 10.63 5.02
C ASP A 115 -23.38 9.86 5.69
N HIS A 116 -22.81 8.89 4.98
CA HIS A 116 -21.67 8.09 5.44
C HIS A 116 -20.34 8.62 4.90
N THR A 117 -20.32 9.77 4.22
CA THR A 117 -19.10 10.35 3.64
C THR A 117 -18.30 11.18 4.65
N ARG A 118 -18.92 11.54 5.78
CA ARG A 118 -18.34 12.44 6.79
C ARG A 118 -18.34 11.80 8.16
N PHE A 119 -17.30 12.10 8.92
CA PHE A 119 -17.24 11.72 10.33
C PHE A 119 -18.24 12.53 11.16
N SER A 120 -19.01 11.84 12.00
CA SER A 120 -20.09 12.44 12.79
C SER A 120 -19.90 12.20 14.29
N VAL A 121 -20.39 13.11 15.13
CA VAL A 121 -20.36 12.99 16.59
C VAL A 121 -21.77 13.14 17.13
N PHE A 122 -22.27 12.14 17.85
CA PHE A 122 -23.60 12.15 18.46
C PHE A 122 -23.54 12.53 19.95
N LEU A 123 -24.44 13.43 20.36
CA LEU A 123 -24.63 13.85 21.76
C LEU A 123 -25.95 13.25 22.24
N LEU A 124 -25.86 12.17 23.04
CA LEU A 124 -27.00 11.31 23.35
C LEU A 124 -27.92 11.85 24.45
N CYS A 125 -27.51 12.87 25.19
CA CYS A 125 -28.32 13.42 26.30
C CYS A 125 -28.75 12.39 27.35
N ASP A 126 -27.84 11.52 27.78
CA ASP A 126 -28.14 10.56 28.84
C ASP A 126 -27.94 11.22 30.21
N GLU A 127 -29.01 11.66 30.85
CA GLU A 127 -28.95 12.33 32.16
C GLU A 127 -28.28 11.47 33.25
N ASN A 128 -28.40 10.14 33.17
CA ASN A 128 -27.80 9.23 34.15
C ASN A 128 -26.28 9.08 33.94
N ALA A 129 -25.85 9.04 32.68
CA ALA A 129 -24.44 8.92 32.32
C ALA A 129 -23.72 10.28 32.20
N ALA A 130 -24.43 11.39 32.03
CA ALA A 130 -23.90 12.75 31.98
C ALA A 130 -23.40 13.24 33.36
N ALA A 131 -23.84 12.59 34.44
CA ALA A 131 -23.30 12.80 35.80
C ALA A 131 -21.90 12.18 36.00
N SER A 132 -21.48 11.29 35.09
CA SER A 132 -20.14 10.68 35.08
C SER A 132 -19.15 11.49 34.21
N THR A 133 -17.86 11.17 34.27
CA THR A 133 -16.85 11.86 33.47
C THR A 133 -17.13 11.72 31.97
N PRO A 134 -17.07 12.80 31.18
CA PRO A 134 -17.33 12.75 29.75
C PRO A 134 -16.30 11.89 29.02
N VAL A 135 -16.77 10.78 28.44
CA VAL A 135 -15.98 9.89 27.57
C VAL A 135 -16.57 9.99 26.16
N LEU A 136 -15.72 10.29 25.17
CA LEU A 136 -16.09 10.20 23.77
C LEU A 136 -15.77 8.78 23.28
N THR A 137 -16.82 8.02 22.98
CA THR A 137 -16.69 6.66 22.44
C THR A 137 -16.66 6.72 20.92
N VAL A 138 -15.64 6.14 20.31
CA VAL A 138 -15.41 6.09 18.86
C VAL A 138 -15.86 4.74 18.36
N GLY A 139 -16.86 4.76 17.47
CA GLY A 139 -17.47 3.57 16.89
C GLY A 139 -16.59 2.86 15.87
N LYS A 140 -17.13 1.75 15.32
CA LYS A 140 -16.50 1.04 14.19
C LYS A 140 -16.90 1.61 12.83
N TYR A 141 -17.90 2.50 12.77
CA TYR A 141 -18.35 3.19 11.56
C TYR A 141 -17.87 4.66 11.53
N HIS A 142 -18.47 5.53 10.73
CA HIS A 142 -18.05 6.92 10.56
C HIS A 142 -18.53 7.86 11.67
N HIS A 143 -18.61 7.38 12.92
CA HIS A 143 -19.10 8.20 14.01
C HIS A 143 -18.49 7.91 15.38
N ALA A 144 -18.64 8.89 16.27
CA ALA A 144 -18.39 8.79 17.70
C ALA A 144 -19.61 9.31 18.47
N TRP A 145 -19.71 9.01 19.77
CA TRP A 145 -20.77 9.56 20.60
C TRP A 145 -20.33 9.81 22.04
N SER A 146 -21.08 10.71 22.69
CA SER A 146 -20.89 11.11 24.08
C SER A 146 -22.24 11.16 24.80
N SER A 147 -22.24 10.95 26.12
CA SER A 147 -23.47 11.01 26.93
C SER A 147 -23.99 12.44 27.15
N GLN A 148 -23.15 13.46 26.91
CA GLN A 148 -23.48 14.86 27.12
C GLN A 148 -24.52 15.35 26.10
N CYS A 149 -25.22 16.43 26.46
CA CYS A 149 -26.19 17.09 25.59
C CYS A 149 -25.60 18.21 24.72
N GLU A 150 -24.54 18.84 25.20
CA GLU A 150 -23.97 20.04 24.60
C GLU A 150 -22.45 19.95 24.63
N VAL A 151 -21.82 20.64 23.69
CA VAL A 151 -20.37 20.78 23.61
C VAL A 151 -20.03 22.26 23.64
N ASN A 152 -19.32 22.67 24.68
CA ASN A 152 -18.86 24.03 24.89
C ASN A 152 -17.37 24.14 24.59
N LYS A 153 -16.95 25.32 24.12
CA LYS A 153 -15.54 25.58 23.82
C LYS A 153 -14.66 25.31 25.06
N GLY A 154 -13.73 24.38 24.91
CA GLY A 154 -12.72 24.06 25.93
C GLY A 154 -13.21 23.10 27.01
N ASP A 155 -14.42 22.55 26.90
CA ASP A 155 -14.83 21.46 27.77
C ASP A 155 -14.13 20.14 27.39
N ALA A 156 -14.36 19.10 28.18
CA ALA A 156 -13.70 17.82 28.00
C ALA A 156 -14.16 17.09 26.72
N VAL A 157 -15.43 17.22 26.32
CA VAL A 157 -15.94 16.60 25.09
C VAL A 157 -15.37 17.30 23.85
N HIS A 158 -15.33 18.63 23.85
CA HIS A 158 -14.68 19.44 22.83
C HIS A 158 -13.20 19.06 22.70
N SER A 159 -12.49 18.96 23.82
CA SER A 159 -11.08 18.53 23.82
C SER A 159 -10.91 17.10 23.30
N ALA A 160 -11.86 16.20 23.58
CA ALA A 160 -11.89 14.85 23.04
C ALA A 160 -12.10 14.84 21.51
N ILE A 161 -13.07 15.61 21.02
CA ILE A 161 -13.37 15.74 19.59
C ILE A 161 -12.15 16.32 18.86
N GLU A 162 -11.56 17.38 19.38
CA GLU A 162 -10.33 17.97 18.85
C GLU A 162 -9.22 16.93 18.77
N LYS A 163 -8.95 16.21 19.87
CA LYS A 163 -7.91 15.17 19.91
C LYS A 163 -8.19 14.04 18.90
N LEU A 164 -9.43 13.57 18.82
CA LEU A 164 -9.86 12.52 17.88
C LEU A 164 -9.64 12.96 16.43
N VAL A 165 -10.13 14.15 16.09
CA VAL A 165 -10.06 14.68 14.73
C VAL A 165 -8.62 14.93 14.32
N HIS A 166 -7.83 15.61 15.15
CA HIS A 166 -6.47 16.03 14.79
C HIS A 166 -5.46 14.88 14.78
N MET A 167 -5.64 13.86 15.63
CA MET A 167 -4.66 12.77 15.72
C MET A 167 -5.06 11.50 14.98
N HIS A 168 -6.36 11.25 14.78
CA HIS A 168 -6.84 9.95 14.28
C HIS A 168 -7.66 10.06 13.00
N VAL A 169 -8.65 10.96 12.91
CA VAL A 169 -9.57 11.00 11.76
C VAL A 169 -9.02 11.84 10.60
N TYR A 170 -8.47 13.01 10.88
CA TYR A 170 -7.87 13.91 9.89
C TYR A 170 -6.47 14.34 10.36
N PRO A 171 -5.52 13.39 10.45
CA PRO A 171 -4.18 13.70 10.92
C PRO A 171 -3.51 14.70 9.99
N GLN A 172 -3.07 15.83 10.54
CA GLN A 172 -2.25 16.76 9.77
C GLN A 172 -0.85 16.17 9.61
N THR A 173 -0.45 15.94 8.34
CA THR A 173 0.89 15.48 7.98
C THR A 173 1.91 16.60 8.18
N ASP A 174 2.29 16.88 9.42
CA ASP A 174 3.54 17.60 9.69
C ASP A 174 4.71 16.65 9.37
N GLN A 175 5.13 16.64 8.10
CA GLN A 175 6.28 15.85 7.61
C GLN A 175 7.56 16.05 8.43
N LYS A 176 7.64 17.12 9.24
CA LYS A 176 8.79 17.43 10.10
C LYS A 176 8.86 16.61 11.40
N ASN A 177 7.79 15.95 11.85
CA ASN A 177 7.73 15.29 13.17
C ASN A 177 7.22 13.85 13.16
N VAL A 178 7.17 13.18 12.00
CA VAL A 178 6.88 11.74 11.98
C VAL A 178 8.05 11.01 12.62
N LYS A 179 7.83 10.38 13.79
CA LYS A 179 8.87 9.60 14.46
C LYS A 179 9.29 8.46 13.51
N PRO A 180 10.59 8.29 13.21
CA PRO A 180 11.08 7.27 12.26
C PRO A 180 10.69 5.84 12.65
N ASN A 181 10.37 5.61 13.91
CA ASN A 181 9.98 4.30 14.43
C ASN A 181 8.61 3.81 13.90
N ILE A 182 7.70 4.71 13.50
CA ILE A 182 6.38 4.32 12.97
C ILE A 182 6.49 3.89 11.51
N GLU A 183 7.26 4.61 10.69
CA GLU A 183 7.46 4.26 9.27
C GLU A 183 8.16 2.91 9.11
N SER A 184 9.07 2.56 10.02
CA SER A 184 9.77 1.27 9.97
C SER A 184 8.85 0.05 10.09
N LYS A 185 7.65 0.19 10.68
CA LYS A 185 6.69 -0.91 10.86
C LYS A 185 5.76 -1.11 9.68
N ILE A 186 5.54 -0.07 8.87
CA ILE A 186 4.58 -0.10 7.76
C ILE A 186 5.24 -0.85 6.59
N ALA A 187 4.48 -1.70 5.89
CA ALA A 187 4.99 -2.35 4.69
C ALA A 187 5.19 -1.33 3.58
N ARG A 188 6.11 -1.63 2.65
CA ARG A 188 6.21 -0.87 1.40
C ARG A 188 4.84 -0.81 0.73
N ARG A 189 4.42 0.39 0.34
CA ARG A 189 3.17 0.58 -0.40
C ARG A 189 3.33 -0.04 -1.79
N ALA A 190 2.46 -0.99 -2.11
CA ALA A 190 2.39 -1.65 -3.41
C ALA A 190 0.94 -1.71 -3.91
N LEU A 191 0.76 -1.92 -5.22
CA LEU A 191 -0.55 -2.11 -5.85
C LEU A 191 -1.01 -3.58 -5.79
N HIS A 192 -0.05 -4.50 -5.69
CA HIS A 192 -0.26 -5.94 -5.62
C HIS A 192 0.48 -6.49 -4.40
N TYR A 193 -0.26 -7.21 -3.54
CA TYR A 193 0.29 -7.87 -2.36
C TYR A 193 0.04 -9.37 -2.42
N ARG A 194 1.07 -10.13 -2.04
CA ARG A 194 0.98 -11.56 -1.79
C ARG A 194 1.00 -11.82 -0.30
N LEU A 195 -0.10 -12.31 0.24
CA LEU A 195 -0.24 -12.67 1.64
C LEU A 195 0.18 -14.14 1.81
N GLN A 196 1.38 -14.36 2.35
CA GLN A 196 1.96 -15.70 2.49
C GLN A 196 1.79 -16.21 3.93
N PHE A 197 0.89 -17.18 4.12
CA PHE A 197 0.66 -17.83 5.40
C PHE A 197 1.48 -19.11 5.51
N SER A 198 2.41 -19.15 6.45
CA SER A 198 3.38 -20.24 6.58
C SER A 198 3.24 -20.94 7.93
N LEU A 199 2.95 -22.24 7.93
CA LEU A 199 3.11 -23.07 9.12
C LEU A 199 4.56 -23.55 9.21
N LEU A 200 5.30 -23.06 10.21
CA LEU A 200 6.70 -23.40 10.44
C LEU A 200 6.78 -24.52 11.47
N LYS A 201 7.01 -25.77 11.05
CA LYS A 201 7.11 -26.92 11.94
C LYS A 201 8.56 -27.14 12.36
N GLU A 202 8.82 -27.12 13.68
CA GLU A 202 10.13 -27.48 14.22
C GLU A 202 10.45 -28.95 13.94
N ASN A 203 9.46 -29.82 14.13
CA ASN A 203 9.56 -31.26 13.91
C ASN A 203 8.41 -31.71 12.97
N PRO A 204 8.70 -32.43 11.87
CA PRO A 204 7.65 -32.90 10.96
C PRO A 204 6.61 -33.82 11.61
N THR A 205 6.99 -34.52 12.68
CA THR A 205 6.09 -35.45 13.38
C THR A 205 5.11 -34.78 14.33
N THR A 206 5.29 -33.49 14.64
CA THR A 206 4.34 -32.76 15.50
C THR A 206 2.97 -32.71 14.82
N PRO A 207 1.88 -33.14 15.48
CA PRO A 207 0.57 -33.21 14.85
C PRO A 207 0.02 -31.81 14.54
N TRP A 208 -0.52 -31.68 13.33
CA TRP A 208 -1.28 -30.52 12.85
C TRP A 208 -2.44 -31.08 12.03
N ASN A 209 -3.66 -31.00 12.59
CA ASN A 209 -4.85 -31.65 12.04
C ASN A 209 -5.80 -30.66 11.36
N GLU A 210 -5.36 -29.40 11.20
CA GLU A 210 -6.18 -28.33 10.63
C GLU A 210 -5.80 -28.05 9.18
N ASP A 211 -6.76 -27.58 8.39
CA ASP A 211 -6.46 -27.03 7.07
C ASP A 211 -6.11 -25.55 7.19
N LEU A 212 -4.84 -25.21 6.94
CA LEU A 212 -4.35 -23.84 7.01
C LEU A 212 -5.11 -22.92 6.05
N ARG A 213 -5.50 -23.40 4.86
CA ARG A 213 -6.26 -22.59 3.90
C ARG A 213 -7.65 -22.28 4.42
N ALA A 214 -8.37 -23.29 4.91
CA ALA A 214 -9.69 -23.12 5.49
C ALA A 214 -9.68 -22.14 6.68
N LEU A 215 -8.64 -22.22 7.54
CA LEU A 215 -8.47 -21.28 8.65
C LEU A 215 -8.26 -19.84 8.17
N VAL A 216 -7.38 -19.63 7.19
CA VAL A 216 -7.15 -18.27 6.63
C VAL A 216 -8.44 -17.72 6.02
N ASP A 217 -9.17 -18.54 5.27
CA ASP A 217 -10.45 -18.13 4.68
C ASP A 217 -11.52 -17.84 5.76
N GLN A 218 -11.56 -18.60 6.86
CA GLN A 218 -12.49 -18.38 7.96
C GLN A 218 -12.23 -17.06 8.70
N TYR A 219 -10.98 -16.77 9.05
CA TYR A 219 -10.65 -15.64 9.93
C TYR A 219 -10.27 -14.35 9.20
N LEU A 220 -9.69 -14.43 7.99
CA LEU A 220 -9.13 -13.26 7.30
C LEU A 220 -9.92 -12.84 6.06
N SER A 221 -10.79 -13.66 5.49
CA SER A 221 -11.51 -13.33 4.25
C SER A 221 -12.28 -12.00 4.35
N ARG A 222 -12.98 -11.76 5.46
CA ARG A 222 -13.70 -10.51 5.70
C ARG A 222 -12.78 -9.30 5.75
N PHE A 223 -11.64 -9.43 6.44
CA PHE A 223 -10.65 -8.37 6.51
C PHE A 223 -10.06 -8.07 5.14
N VAL A 224 -9.60 -9.09 4.41
CA VAL A 224 -9.02 -8.98 3.06
C VAL A 224 -10.02 -8.34 2.09
N HIS A 225 -11.28 -8.76 2.13
CA HIS A 225 -12.33 -8.16 1.31
C HIS A 225 -12.54 -6.69 1.65
N LYS A 226 -12.59 -6.34 2.95
CA LYS A 226 -12.79 -4.95 3.41
C LYS A 226 -11.64 -4.03 2.98
N VAL A 227 -10.40 -4.51 3.01
CA VAL A 227 -9.23 -3.72 2.57
C VAL A 227 -8.94 -3.82 1.06
N GLY A 228 -9.70 -4.61 0.30
CA GLY A 228 -9.45 -4.87 -1.13
C GLY A 228 -9.46 -3.64 -2.04
N ALA A 229 -10.11 -2.54 -1.61
CA ALA A 229 -10.02 -1.27 -2.32
C ALA A 229 -8.61 -0.65 -2.27
N LEU A 230 -7.78 -1.00 -1.28
CA LEU A 230 -6.42 -0.46 -1.10
C LEU A 230 -5.40 -1.04 -2.09
N ALA A 231 -5.49 -2.33 -2.39
CA ALA A 231 -4.56 -3.06 -3.28
C ALA A 231 -5.19 -4.38 -3.72
N ASN A 232 -4.58 -5.07 -4.69
CA ASN A 232 -4.95 -6.44 -5.02
C ASN A 232 -4.23 -7.38 -4.06
N PHE A 233 -4.96 -8.36 -3.53
CA PHE A 233 -4.42 -9.32 -2.56
C PHE A 233 -4.55 -10.73 -3.10
N THR A 234 -3.42 -11.44 -3.19
CA THR A 234 -3.37 -12.88 -3.43
C THR A 234 -3.04 -13.58 -2.12
N VAL A 235 -3.64 -14.74 -1.87
CA VAL A 235 -3.43 -15.50 -0.62
C VAL A 235 -2.78 -16.82 -0.97
N GLU A 236 -1.61 -17.07 -0.40
CA GLU A 236 -0.88 -18.34 -0.52
C GLU A 236 -0.68 -18.96 0.86
N THR A 237 -0.76 -20.28 0.93
CA THR A 237 -0.50 -21.03 2.15
C THR A 237 0.62 -22.03 1.90
N GLN A 238 1.47 -22.23 2.90
CA GLN A 238 2.54 -23.22 2.83
C GLN A 238 2.84 -23.85 4.19
N VAL A 239 3.40 -25.05 4.16
CA VAL A 239 3.90 -25.75 5.34
C VAL A 239 5.40 -25.99 5.17
N VAL A 240 6.18 -25.43 6.07
CA VAL A 240 7.63 -25.55 6.08
C VAL A 240 8.03 -26.52 7.17
N GLN A 241 8.83 -27.51 6.82
CA GLN A 241 9.34 -28.53 7.73
C GLN A 241 10.74 -28.14 8.22
N TYR A 242 11.08 -28.58 9.43
CA TYR A 242 12.38 -28.32 10.07
C TYR A 242 12.71 -26.82 10.25
N ALA A 243 11.69 -25.98 10.34
CA ALA A 243 11.83 -24.56 10.53
C ALA A 243 12.19 -24.25 12.00
N ARG A 244 13.23 -23.46 12.23
CA ARG A 244 13.68 -23.09 13.57
C ARG A 244 13.48 -21.59 13.79
N LEU A 245 12.85 -21.25 14.93
CA LEU A 245 12.70 -19.85 15.34
C LEU A 245 14.01 -19.25 15.85
N ALA A 246 14.77 -20.02 16.62
CA ALA A 246 16.03 -19.63 17.22
C ALA A 246 17.00 -20.81 17.23
N LYS A 247 18.28 -20.52 17.48
CA LYS A 247 19.33 -21.53 17.53
C LYS A 247 19.21 -22.44 18.77
N GLU A 248 18.84 -21.86 19.91
CA GLU A 248 18.76 -22.54 21.20
C GLU A 248 17.43 -22.26 21.88
N VAL A 249 16.88 -23.28 22.53
CA VAL A 249 15.68 -23.20 23.37
C VAL A 249 16.09 -23.53 24.81
N THR A 250 15.76 -22.64 25.73
CA THR A 250 16.11 -22.78 27.15
C THR A 250 14.90 -23.23 27.96
N ALA A 251 15.07 -24.23 28.81
CA ALA A 251 14.01 -24.68 29.72
C ALA A 251 13.97 -23.81 30.99
N SER A 252 12.78 -23.64 31.57
CA SER A 252 12.61 -23.12 32.93
C SER A 252 13.30 -24.01 33.96
N ALA A 253 13.59 -23.47 35.16
CA ALA A 253 14.15 -24.24 36.27
C ALA A 253 13.31 -25.48 36.62
N ASP A 254 11.98 -25.37 36.48
CA ASP A 254 11.02 -26.45 36.77
C ASP A 254 10.82 -27.39 35.56
N GLY A 255 11.40 -27.10 34.40
CA GLY A 255 11.24 -27.87 33.16
C GLY A 255 9.83 -27.81 32.53
N THR A 256 8.97 -26.91 33.00
CA THR A 256 7.55 -26.82 32.60
C THR A 256 7.27 -25.81 31.48
N GLU A 257 8.16 -24.84 31.27
CA GLU A 257 8.03 -23.77 30.28
C GLU A 257 9.36 -23.65 29.52
N PHE A 258 9.31 -23.25 28.25
CA PHE A 258 10.48 -23.09 27.39
C PHE A 258 10.57 -21.67 26.84
N PHE A 259 11.79 -21.19 26.63
CA PHE A 259 12.07 -19.81 26.27
C PHE A 259 13.12 -19.66 25.17
N ILE A 260 12.90 -18.69 24.29
CA ILE A 260 13.90 -18.13 23.39
C ILE A 260 14.17 -16.67 23.76
N ASN A 261 15.43 -16.24 23.63
CA ASN A 261 15.76 -14.84 23.88
C ASN A 261 15.38 -13.99 22.66
N ALA A 262 14.83 -12.80 22.90
CA ALA A 262 14.46 -11.87 21.83
C ALA A 262 15.65 -11.47 20.95
N ASP A 263 16.87 -11.45 21.48
CA ASP A 263 18.08 -11.15 20.71
C ASP A 263 18.41 -12.22 19.65
N ASP A 264 18.08 -13.49 19.91
CA ASP A 264 18.33 -14.59 18.96
C ASP A 264 17.42 -14.49 17.72
N LEU A 265 16.27 -13.85 17.85
CA LEU A 265 15.29 -13.65 16.77
C LEU A 265 15.78 -12.68 15.69
N LYS A 266 16.83 -11.88 15.96
CA LYS A 266 17.43 -10.99 14.95
C LYS A 266 17.98 -11.75 13.74
N HIS A 267 18.35 -13.01 13.95
CA HIS A 267 18.85 -13.89 12.89
C HIS A 267 17.76 -14.74 12.23
N PHE A 268 16.48 -14.56 12.60
CA PHE A 268 15.37 -15.38 12.12
C PHE A 268 15.28 -15.41 10.59
N LYS A 269 15.36 -14.23 9.95
CA LYS A 269 15.29 -14.12 8.48
C LYS A 269 16.45 -14.86 7.80
N SER A 270 17.67 -14.70 8.31
CA SER A 270 18.84 -15.40 7.78
C SER A 270 18.80 -16.91 8.01
N ALA A 271 18.18 -17.37 9.10
CA ALA A 271 18.03 -18.79 9.40
C ALA A 271 16.93 -19.47 8.57
N ASN A 272 16.04 -18.68 7.95
CA ASN A 272 14.90 -19.13 7.16
C ASN A 272 14.90 -18.45 5.79
N ASP A 273 16.04 -18.46 5.10
CA ASP A 273 16.28 -17.81 3.80
C ASP A 273 15.34 -18.28 2.69
N PHE A 274 14.83 -19.51 2.79
CA PHE A 274 13.83 -20.07 1.89
C PHE A 274 12.54 -19.23 1.82
N LEU A 275 12.23 -18.40 2.83
CA LEU A 275 11.05 -17.52 2.82
C LEU A 275 11.15 -16.39 1.79
N ASP A 276 12.36 -16.04 1.31
CA ASP A 276 12.59 -14.99 0.31
C ASP A 276 12.75 -15.53 -1.13
N THR A 277 12.50 -16.82 -1.38
CA THR A 277 12.87 -17.48 -2.66
C THR A 277 11.84 -17.36 -3.79
N SER A 278 10.73 -16.65 -3.59
CA SER A 278 9.69 -16.53 -4.62
C SER A 278 10.11 -15.59 -5.76
N VAL A 279 9.86 -16.03 -7.00
CA VAL A 279 9.89 -15.13 -8.16
C VAL A 279 8.67 -14.23 -8.06
N LEU A 280 8.92 -12.92 -8.00
CA LEU A 280 7.88 -11.91 -7.86
C LEU A 280 7.54 -11.32 -9.21
N ASP A 281 6.25 -11.01 -9.39
CA ASP A 281 5.82 -10.16 -10.48
C ASP A 281 6.25 -8.71 -10.22
N ASP A 282 6.31 -7.89 -11.27
CA ASP A 282 6.76 -6.50 -11.19
C ASP A 282 5.92 -5.71 -10.17
N GLY A 283 6.61 -5.12 -9.19
CA GLY A 283 5.99 -4.28 -8.16
C GLY A 283 5.24 -5.03 -7.05
N GLU A 284 5.18 -6.37 -7.07
CA GLU A 284 4.52 -7.17 -6.05
C GLU A 284 5.24 -7.06 -4.69
N GLN A 285 4.47 -7.03 -3.60
CA GLN A 285 4.99 -7.03 -2.23
C GLN A 285 4.48 -8.25 -1.47
N VAL A 286 5.39 -9.08 -0.97
CA VAL A 286 5.03 -10.22 -0.09
C VAL A 286 4.94 -9.74 1.36
N LEU A 287 3.88 -10.17 2.05
CA LEU A 287 3.71 -10.02 3.50
C LEU A 287 3.64 -11.41 4.14
N HIS A 288 4.45 -11.65 5.16
CA HIS A 288 4.64 -12.97 5.73
C HIS A 288 3.90 -13.13 7.06
N PHE A 289 3.00 -14.12 7.13
CA PHE A 289 2.26 -14.47 8.33
C PHE A 289 2.64 -15.89 8.76
N MET A 290 3.50 -16.00 9.77
CA MET A 290 4.13 -17.26 10.14
C MET A 290 3.54 -17.80 11.45
N ALA A 291 3.01 -19.01 11.42
CA ALA A 291 2.60 -19.76 12.60
C ALA A 291 3.67 -20.80 12.93
N ALA A 292 4.45 -20.56 13.96
CA ALA A 292 5.53 -21.46 14.36
C ALA A 292 5.03 -22.51 15.35
N LEU A 293 5.10 -23.78 14.94
CA LEU A 293 4.69 -24.94 15.71
C LEU A 293 5.94 -25.61 16.32
N PRO A 294 6.25 -25.37 17.61
CA PRO A 294 7.35 -26.04 18.28
C PRO A 294 7.07 -27.54 18.44
N ASP A 295 8.13 -28.32 18.68
CA ASP A 295 7.99 -29.71 19.10
C ASP A 295 7.29 -29.79 20.47
N THR A 296 6.55 -30.86 20.71
CA THR A 296 5.84 -31.11 21.98
C THR A 296 6.77 -31.08 23.20
N LYS A 297 8.04 -31.44 23.02
CA LYS A 297 9.09 -31.39 24.05
C LYS A 297 9.58 -29.96 24.38
N HIS A 298 9.28 -28.98 23.54
CA HIS A 298 9.64 -27.57 23.72
C HIS A 298 8.40 -26.70 23.97
N ALA A 299 7.27 -27.31 24.35
CA ALA A 299 6.01 -26.61 24.56
C ALA A 299 5.63 -26.57 26.06
N PRO A 300 5.01 -25.47 26.54
CA PRO A 300 4.76 -24.22 25.83
C PRO A 300 6.03 -23.37 25.65
N LEU A 301 6.17 -22.74 24.48
CA LEU A 301 7.31 -21.91 24.10
C LEU A 301 6.96 -20.42 24.16
N TYR A 302 7.82 -19.62 24.79
CA TYR A 302 7.68 -18.18 24.94
C TYR A 302 8.94 -17.42 24.53
N ILE A 303 8.77 -16.13 24.24
CA ILE A 303 9.86 -15.20 23.96
C ILE A 303 10.12 -14.37 25.22
N ARG A 304 11.38 -14.33 25.66
CA ARG A 304 11.82 -13.54 26.81
C ARG A 304 12.63 -12.33 26.34
N THR A 305 12.26 -11.16 26.83
CA THR A 305 13.01 -9.92 26.63
C THR A 305 14.08 -9.75 27.72
N ALA A 306 15.21 -9.12 27.37
CA ALA A 306 16.35 -8.96 28.26
C ALA A 306 16.03 -8.19 29.55
N ASP A 307 15.03 -7.30 29.53
CA ASP A 307 14.61 -6.46 30.66
C ASP A 307 13.78 -7.21 31.73
N HIS A 308 13.24 -8.39 31.40
CA HIS A 308 12.31 -9.12 32.28
C HIS A 308 12.73 -10.58 32.46
N LYS A 309 13.98 -10.79 32.91
CA LYS A 309 14.56 -12.13 33.08
C LYS A 309 13.79 -13.04 34.05
N GLU A 310 13.02 -12.48 34.99
CA GLU A 310 12.36 -13.24 36.08
C GLU A 310 10.84 -13.02 36.20
N SER A 311 10.22 -12.13 35.40
CA SER A 311 8.78 -11.85 35.50
C SER A 311 7.96 -12.56 34.43
N LYS A 312 6.96 -13.34 34.84
CA LYS A 312 5.95 -13.94 33.94
C LYS A 312 5.15 -12.90 33.15
N ALA A 313 5.15 -11.63 33.58
CA ALA A 313 4.44 -10.54 32.90
C ALA A 313 5.14 -10.06 31.60
N GLY A 314 6.37 -10.49 31.32
CA GLY A 314 7.15 -10.10 30.14
C GLY A 314 7.22 -11.15 29.02
N LEU A 315 6.42 -12.22 29.10
CA LEU A 315 6.46 -13.32 28.12
C LEU A 315 5.65 -12.98 26.87
N ALA A 316 6.31 -12.95 25.72
CA ALA A 316 5.67 -12.76 24.42
C ALA A 316 5.45 -14.09 23.70
N THR A 317 4.41 -14.16 22.87
CA THR A 317 4.05 -15.34 22.07
C THR A 317 4.13 -15.07 20.56
N ALA A 318 4.58 -13.88 20.17
CA ALA A 318 4.80 -13.49 18.79
C ALA A 318 5.82 -12.36 18.74
N PHE A 319 6.42 -12.15 17.57
CA PHE A 319 7.29 -11.02 17.27
C PHE A 319 7.03 -10.49 15.88
N GLU A 320 7.10 -9.16 15.77
CA GLU A 320 6.92 -8.42 14.52
C GLU A 320 8.27 -8.35 13.77
N LEU A 321 8.21 -8.44 12.45
CA LEU A 321 9.33 -8.22 11.54
C LEU A 321 8.99 -6.95 10.74
N PRO A 322 9.55 -5.79 11.11
CA PRO A 322 9.07 -4.49 10.65
C PRO A 322 8.99 -4.39 9.12
N GLY A 323 7.80 -4.05 8.61
CA GLY A 323 7.52 -3.93 7.17
C GLY A 323 7.48 -5.26 6.39
N TRP A 324 7.74 -6.39 7.04
CA TRP A 324 7.83 -7.72 6.41
C TRP A 324 6.71 -8.67 6.84
N GLY A 325 6.36 -8.70 8.13
CA GLY A 325 5.38 -9.67 8.63
C GLY A 325 5.43 -9.93 10.13
N ILE A 326 4.86 -11.05 10.53
CA ILE A 326 4.79 -11.51 11.93
C ILE A 326 5.05 -13.01 12.02
N ALA A 327 5.71 -13.42 13.10
CA ALA A 327 5.79 -14.82 13.50
C ALA A 327 5.13 -15.01 14.88
N ALA A 328 4.11 -15.86 14.93
CA ALA A 328 3.35 -16.22 16.12
C ALA A 328 3.63 -17.67 16.51
N ILE A 329 3.94 -17.90 17.79
CA ILE A 329 4.24 -19.23 18.34
C ILE A 329 2.91 -19.89 18.72
N LEU A 330 2.67 -21.08 18.16
CA LEU A 330 1.57 -21.96 18.53
C LEU A 330 1.93 -22.79 19.75
N ASN A 331 0.93 -23.10 20.57
CA ASN A 331 1.05 -24.03 21.68
C ASN A 331 0.46 -25.40 21.27
N PRO A 332 1.30 -26.41 20.94
CA PRO A 332 0.81 -27.73 20.53
C PRO A 332 0.01 -28.44 21.63
N ILE A 333 0.23 -28.09 22.90
CA ILE A 333 -0.54 -28.62 24.04
C ILE A 333 -1.97 -28.05 24.04
N ALA A 334 -2.14 -26.79 23.65
CA ALA A 334 -3.47 -26.19 23.52
C ALA A 334 -4.23 -26.71 22.29
N LEU A 335 -3.51 -27.15 21.25
CA LEU A 335 -4.11 -27.69 20.03
C LEU A 335 -4.54 -29.16 20.17
N ASN A 336 -3.74 -29.98 20.86
CA ASN A 336 -3.89 -31.43 20.87
C ASN A 336 -4.12 -32.04 22.27
N GLY A 337 -4.18 -31.21 23.31
CA GLY A 337 -4.24 -31.66 24.70
C GLY A 337 -2.89 -32.08 25.27
N LYS A 338 -2.84 -32.27 26.60
CA LYS A 338 -1.64 -32.80 27.27
C LYS A 338 -1.58 -34.32 27.08
N PRO A 339 -0.45 -34.89 26.64
CA PRO A 339 -0.34 -36.34 26.41
C PRO A 339 -0.54 -37.19 27.67
N SER A 340 -0.40 -36.61 28.86
CA SER A 340 -0.46 -37.28 30.17
C SER A 340 -1.76 -37.06 30.95
N VAL A 341 -2.73 -36.31 30.42
CA VAL A 341 -4.01 -36.03 31.09
C VAL A 341 -5.15 -36.35 30.13
N ALA A 342 -6.06 -37.26 30.53
CA ALA A 342 -7.31 -37.48 29.82
C ALA A 342 -8.18 -36.23 29.95
N SER A 343 -8.08 -35.34 28.97
CA SER A 343 -8.96 -34.18 28.80
C SER A 343 -10.15 -34.61 27.94
N SER A 344 -11.33 -34.04 28.18
CA SER A 344 -12.48 -34.31 27.33
C SER A 344 -12.25 -33.70 25.94
N ASP A 345 -12.80 -34.35 24.91
CA ASP A 345 -12.70 -33.84 23.52
C ASP A 345 -13.26 -32.42 23.39
N GLU A 346 -14.26 -32.06 24.20
CA GLU A 346 -14.86 -30.72 24.26
C GLU A 346 -13.90 -29.67 24.86
N GLU A 347 -13.14 -30.02 25.90
CA GLU A 347 -12.13 -29.13 26.49
C GLU A 347 -10.97 -28.88 25.51
N ILE A 348 -10.55 -29.93 24.77
CA ILE A 348 -9.53 -29.80 23.72
C ILE A 348 -10.05 -28.92 22.57
N ALA A 349 -11.30 -29.11 22.13
CA ALA A 349 -11.89 -28.29 21.07
C ALA A 349 -11.95 -26.81 21.44
N THR A 350 -12.37 -26.48 22.67
CA THR A 350 -12.46 -25.08 23.14
C THR A 350 -11.09 -24.42 23.35
N THR A 351 -10.10 -25.17 23.85
CA THR A 351 -8.72 -24.67 23.99
C THR A 351 -8.04 -24.47 22.65
N LYS A 352 -8.26 -25.39 21.70
CA LYS A 352 -7.80 -25.28 20.31
C LYS A 352 -8.39 -24.04 19.62
N GLU A 353 -9.69 -23.84 19.69
CA GLU A 353 -10.36 -22.67 19.10
C GLU A 353 -9.78 -21.37 19.65
N ARG A 354 -9.59 -21.28 20.98
CA ARG A 354 -8.99 -20.09 21.61
C ARG A 354 -7.56 -19.82 21.12
N GLU A 355 -6.78 -20.87 20.93
CA GLU A 355 -5.41 -20.77 20.45
C GLU A 355 -5.34 -20.31 18.98
N LEU A 356 -6.21 -20.85 18.12
CA LEU A 356 -6.34 -20.42 16.73
C LEU A 356 -6.83 -18.97 16.64
N GLN A 357 -7.86 -18.60 17.41
CA GLN A 357 -8.34 -17.21 17.51
C GLN A 357 -7.23 -16.25 17.93
N ARG A 358 -6.38 -16.65 18.89
CA ARG A 358 -5.25 -15.83 19.33
C ARG A 358 -4.26 -15.57 18.19
N VAL A 359 -3.82 -16.62 17.49
CA VAL A 359 -2.84 -16.51 16.40
C VAL A 359 -3.43 -15.74 15.21
N MET A 360 -4.66 -16.03 14.81
CA MET A 360 -5.33 -15.32 13.72
C MET A 360 -5.60 -13.86 14.06
N GLY A 361 -5.97 -13.56 15.31
CA GLY A 361 -6.11 -12.18 15.80
C GLY A 361 -4.79 -11.40 15.75
N LEU A 362 -3.66 -12.05 16.04
CA LEU A 362 -2.33 -11.45 15.88
C LEU A 362 -2.01 -11.18 14.40
N PHE A 363 -2.36 -12.10 13.49
CA PHE A 363 -2.18 -11.87 12.05
C PHE A 363 -3.01 -10.70 11.54
N VAL A 364 -4.27 -10.57 11.94
CA VAL A 364 -5.11 -9.41 11.60
C VAL A 364 -4.53 -8.13 12.20
N SER A 365 -4.06 -8.16 13.45
CA SER A 365 -3.43 -7.00 14.10
C SER A 365 -2.17 -6.53 13.37
N GLU A 366 -1.32 -7.47 12.93
CA GLU A 366 -0.13 -7.12 12.16
C GLU A 366 -0.52 -6.62 10.76
N PHE A 367 -1.46 -7.28 10.09
CA PHE A 367 -1.87 -6.88 8.74
C PHE A 367 -2.41 -5.44 8.73
N ARG A 368 -3.17 -5.05 9.75
CA ARG A 368 -3.55 -3.64 9.98
C ARG A 368 -2.33 -2.72 10.05
N THR A 369 -1.34 -3.08 10.86
CA THR A 369 -0.11 -2.30 11.08
C THR A 369 0.70 -2.14 9.79
N LEU A 370 0.86 -3.23 9.02
CA LEU A 370 1.54 -3.24 7.73
C LEU A 370 0.83 -2.35 6.69
N LEU A 371 -0.50 -2.25 6.75
CA LEU A 371 -1.30 -1.35 5.89
C LEU A 371 -1.29 0.12 6.37
N GLY A 372 -0.72 0.41 7.55
CA GLY A 372 -0.65 1.75 8.13
C GLY A 372 -1.72 2.08 9.17
N ALA A 373 -2.62 1.14 9.49
CA ALA A 373 -3.54 1.29 10.64
C ALA A 373 -2.80 0.93 11.94
N PRO A 374 -2.80 1.79 12.97
CA PRO A 374 -2.17 1.42 14.23
C PRO A 374 -2.90 0.24 14.88
N SER A 375 -2.14 -0.58 15.62
CA SER A 375 -2.71 -1.63 16.48
C SER A 375 -3.75 -1.02 17.41
N PHE A 376 -4.95 -1.61 17.42
CA PHE A 376 -6.07 -1.17 18.24
C PHE A 376 -5.67 -1.09 19.72
N THR A 377 -5.08 -2.16 20.24
CA THR A 377 -4.67 -2.24 21.65
C THR A 377 -3.56 -1.25 21.97
N HIS A 378 -2.61 -1.06 21.05
CA HIS A 378 -1.55 -0.07 21.23
C HIS A 378 -2.12 1.36 21.24
N ARG A 379 -3.07 1.66 20.34
CA ARG A 379 -3.76 2.96 20.30
C ARG A 379 -4.46 3.24 21.63
N GLN A 380 -5.32 2.32 22.09
CA GLN A 380 -6.06 2.52 23.35
C GLN A 380 -5.12 2.71 24.54
N ARG A 381 -4.08 1.86 24.69
CA ARG A 381 -3.11 2.00 25.79
C ARG A 381 -2.35 3.32 25.75
N LYS A 382 -1.96 3.80 24.56
CA LYS A 382 -1.28 5.08 24.41
C LYS A 382 -2.19 6.22 24.86
N GLU A 383 -3.46 6.17 24.48
CA GLU A 383 -4.45 7.17 24.91
C GLU A 383 -4.65 7.12 26.43
N ASP A 384 -4.82 5.94 27.01
CA ASP A 384 -4.94 5.74 28.46
C ASP A 384 -3.70 6.27 29.22
N ALA A 385 -2.49 6.04 28.68
CA ALA A 385 -1.23 6.51 29.28
C ALA A 385 -1.03 8.03 29.19
N THR A 386 -1.55 8.68 28.13
CA THR A 386 -1.44 10.14 27.96
C THR A 386 -2.34 10.95 28.91
N SER A 387 -3.26 10.31 29.64
CA SER A 387 -4.23 10.99 30.51
C SER A 387 -3.68 11.45 31.88
N GLY A 388 -2.45 11.13 32.28
CA GLY A 388 -1.81 11.64 33.51
C GLY A 388 -2.54 11.30 34.83
N ASP A 389 -2.12 11.92 35.95
CA ASP A 389 -2.53 11.67 37.35
C ASP A 389 -4.02 11.91 37.67
N THR A 390 -4.84 12.17 36.65
CA THR A 390 -6.30 12.16 36.74
C THR A 390 -6.83 11.05 35.85
N SER A 391 -7.26 9.94 36.45
CA SER A 391 -7.81 8.73 35.83
C SER A 391 -9.07 8.95 34.98
N ARG A 392 -9.01 9.82 33.96
CA ARG A 392 -10.12 10.15 33.07
C ARG A 392 -9.76 9.69 31.66
N GLN A 393 -10.36 8.58 31.24
CA GLN A 393 -10.37 8.17 29.85
C GLN A 393 -11.20 9.18 29.06
N ILE A 394 -10.58 9.85 28.10
CA ILE A 394 -11.25 10.88 27.28
C ILE A 394 -11.73 10.27 25.95
N LEU A 395 -10.99 9.30 25.42
CA LEU A 395 -11.29 8.58 24.19
C LEU A 395 -11.36 7.08 24.45
N LEU A 396 -12.46 6.46 24.01
CA LEU A 396 -12.64 5.01 24.04
C LEU A 396 -12.88 4.52 22.61
N PHE A 397 -11.98 3.70 22.06
CA PHE A 397 -12.17 3.13 20.73
C PHE A 397 -12.87 1.78 20.82
N LEU A 398 -13.88 1.56 19.98
CA LEU A 398 -14.49 0.25 19.84
C LEU A 398 -13.75 -0.64 18.84
N PRO A 399 -13.53 -1.92 19.17
CA PRO A 399 -12.94 -2.88 18.24
C PRO A 399 -13.97 -3.31 17.18
N SER A 400 -13.49 -3.47 15.94
CA SER A 400 -14.24 -4.11 14.85
C SER A 400 -13.96 -5.61 14.84
N HIS A 401 -14.67 -6.38 15.66
CA HIS A 401 -14.41 -7.81 15.84
C HIS A 401 -14.70 -8.65 14.58
N THR A 402 -15.65 -8.24 13.75
CA THR A 402 -16.09 -9.02 12.58
C THR A 402 -15.23 -8.78 11.36
N ASP A 403 -14.83 -7.53 11.14
CA ASP A 403 -14.14 -7.14 9.91
C ASP A 403 -12.67 -6.86 10.15
N GLY A 404 -12.24 -6.80 11.42
CA GLY A 404 -10.88 -6.48 11.83
C GLY A 404 -10.47 -5.03 11.65
N ILE A 405 -11.23 -4.19 10.92
CA ILE A 405 -10.98 -2.74 10.76
C ILE A 405 -12.28 -1.93 10.79
N ALA A 406 -12.20 -0.74 11.39
CA ALA A 406 -13.30 0.22 11.41
C ALA A 406 -13.32 1.04 10.10
N ASP A 407 -14.50 1.48 9.67
CA ASP A 407 -14.67 2.14 8.37
C ASP A 407 -13.92 3.48 8.32
N TRP A 408 -14.00 4.27 9.39
CA TRP A 408 -13.26 5.52 9.50
C TRP A 408 -11.74 5.33 9.46
N GLU A 409 -11.22 4.20 9.99
CA GLU A 409 -9.78 3.89 9.94
C GLU A 409 -9.35 3.59 8.51
N LEU A 410 -10.16 2.81 7.79
CA LEU A 410 -9.91 2.48 6.40
C LEU A 410 -9.90 3.75 5.55
N ASP A 411 -10.83 4.67 5.80
CA ASP A 411 -10.93 5.97 5.15
C ASP A 411 -9.68 6.84 5.34
N VAL A 412 -9.07 6.83 6.54
CA VAL A 412 -7.79 7.53 6.81
C VAL A 412 -6.70 6.98 5.90
N ILE A 413 -6.58 5.65 5.82
CA ILE A 413 -5.57 4.97 4.99
C ILE A 413 -5.84 5.24 3.50
N MET A 414 -7.10 5.21 3.07
CA MET A 414 -7.50 5.50 1.70
C MET A 414 -7.13 6.92 1.28
N ARG A 415 -7.32 7.92 2.15
CA ARG A 415 -6.93 9.32 1.89
C ARG A 415 -5.43 9.45 1.68
N ASP A 416 -4.63 8.94 2.61
CA ASP A 416 -3.16 8.96 2.50
C ASP A 416 -2.69 8.24 1.23
N ARG A 417 -3.25 7.06 0.95
CA ARG A 417 -2.88 6.25 -0.22
C ARG A 417 -3.27 6.93 -1.53
N PHE A 418 -4.46 7.53 -1.61
CA PHE A 418 -4.91 8.27 -2.78
C PHE A 418 -3.97 9.44 -3.10
N THR A 419 -3.65 10.26 -2.10
CA THR A 419 -2.74 11.41 -2.26
C THR A 419 -1.37 10.95 -2.76
N LYS A 420 -0.82 9.88 -2.18
CA LYS A 420 0.48 9.36 -2.59
C LYS A 420 0.47 8.78 -4.00
N LEU A 421 -0.55 7.98 -4.35
CA LEU A 421 -0.66 7.43 -5.70
C LEU A 421 -0.80 8.53 -6.75
N MET A 422 -1.61 9.56 -6.48
CA MET A 422 -1.78 10.68 -7.41
C MET A 422 -0.49 11.48 -7.60
N GLN A 423 0.21 11.81 -6.50
CA GLN A 423 1.50 12.51 -6.57
C GLN A 423 2.52 11.69 -7.37
N THR A 424 2.74 10.43 -6.99
CA THR A 424 3.71 9.56 -7.66
C THR A 424 3.35 9.30 -9.12
N ALA A 425 2.08 9.13 -9.46
CA ALA A 425 1.67 8.93 -10.86
C ALA A 425 1.93 10.18 -11.72
N ILE A 426 1.65 11.38 -11.21
CA ILE A 426 1.93 12.64 -11.94
C ILE A 426 3.45 12.82 -12.11
N GLU A 427 4.22 12.65 -11.04
CA GLU A 427 5.68 12.76 -11.06
C GLU A 427 6.31 11.75 -12.03
N THR A 428 5.82 10.51 -12.05
CA THR A 428 6.34 9.45 -12.93
C THR A 428 6.00 9.74 -14.39
N LEU A 429 4.81 10.26 -14.71
CA LEU A 429 4.48 10.70 -16.08
C LEU A 429 5.35 11.86 -16.55
N GLN A 430 5.59 12.84 -15.68
CA GLN A 430 6.48 13.97 -15.97
C GLN A 430 7.91 13.47 -16.22
N SER A 431 8.44 12.60 -15.36
CA SER A 431 9.75 11.97 -15.54
C SER A 431 9.82 11.12 -16.82
N THR A 432 8.73 10.45 -17.20
CA THR A 432 8.64 9.71 -18.47
C THR A 432 8.82 10.63 -19.66
N VAL A 433 8.16 11.80 -19.67
CA VAL A 433 8.30 12.81 -20.73
C VAL A 433 9.73 13.35 -20.77
N GLU A 434 10.28 13.74 -19.63
CA GLU A 434 11.67 14.23 -19.55
C GLU A 434 12.67 13.22 -20.10
N LEU A 435 12.50 11.93 -19.78
CA LEU A 435 13.34 10.84 -20.29
C LEU A 435 13.23 10.69 -21.82
N VAL A 436 12.00 10.72 -22.35
CA VAL A 436 11.73 10.58 -23.80
C VAL A 436 12.24 11.77 -24.59
N GLU A 437 12.24 12.98 -24.01
CA GLU A 437 12.81 14.18 -24.62
C GLU A 437 14.35 14.19 -24.57
N ALA A 438 14.94 13.76 -23.46
CA ALA A 438 16.39 13.72 -23.27
C ALA A 438 17.08 12.66 -24.14
N LEU A 439 16.37 11.57 -24.47
CA LEU A 439 16.90 10.44 -25.24
C LEU A 439 16.12 10.26 -26.55
N PRO A 440 16.48 10.95 -27.65
CA PRO A 440 15.75 10.87 -28.92
C PRO A 440 15.84 9.49 -29.60
N GLU A 441 16.83 8.68 -29.22
CA GLU A 441 17.00 7.31 -29.71
C GLU A 441 16.05 6.32 -29.03
N LEU A 442 15.35 6.73 -27.97
CA LEU A 442 14.47 5.89 -27.18
C LEU A 442 13.25 5.42 -27.97
N SER A 443 13.02 4.10 -28.01
CA SER A 443 11.85 3.50 -28.65
C SER A 443 10.61 3.71 -27.79
N VAL A 444 9.59 4.30 -28.39
CA VAL A 444 8.27 4.49 -27.77
C VAL A 444 7.25 3.80 -28.67
N LEU A 445 6.83 2.61 -28.25
CA LEU A 445 5.86 1.80 -28.98
C LEU A 445 4.42 2.27 -28.72
N GLU A 446 3.49 1.97 -29.63
CA GLU A 446 2.06 2.30 -29.53
C GLU A 446 1.42 1.81 -28.21
N ARG A 447 1.84 0.66 -27.69
CA ARG A 447 1.36 0.15 -26.38
C ARG A 447 1.74 1.06 -25.21
N VAL A 448 2.90 1.71 -25.25
CA VAL A 448 3.35 2.63 -24.20
C VAL A 448 2.53 3.90 -24.31
N GLN A 449 2.36 4.42 -25.53
CA GLN A 449 1.48 5.57 -25.79
C GLN A 449 0.07 5.31 -25.26
N THR A 450 -0.53 4.16 -25.59
CA THR A 450 -1.90 3.81 -25.14
C THR A 450 -2.00 3.77 -23.61
N ARG A 451 -0.99 3.23 -22.92
CA ARG A 451 -0.92 3.21 -21.44
C ARG A 451 -0.85 4.62 -20.88
N VAL A 452 0.04 5.47 -21.41
CA VAL A 452 0.22 6.87 -21.01
C VAL A 452 -1.07 7.67 -21.26
N GLU A 453 -1.67 7.57 -22.43
CA GLU A 453 -2.92 8.27 -22.75
C GLU A 453 -4.07 7.85 -21.83
N THR A 454 -4.20 6.55 -21.56
CA THR A 454 -5.23 6.04 -20.66
C THR A 454 -5.00 6.50 -19.22
N ALA A 455 -3.74 6.51 -18.76
CA ALA A 455 -3.37 7.01 -17.43
C ALA A 455 -3.70 8.50 -17.29
N VAL A 456 -3.30 9.33 -18.28
CA VAL A 456 -3.57 10.77 -18.30
C VAL A 456 -5.07 11.05 -18.31
N THR A 457 -5.86 10.36 -19.15
CA THR A 457 -7.32 10.52 -19.17
C THR A 457 -7.96 10.21 -17.83
N ARG A 458 -7.48 9.18 -17.12
CA ARG A 458 -7.97 8.84 -15.77
C ARG A 458 -7.59 9.91 -14.74
N LEU A 459 -6.35 10.39 -14.77
CA LEU A 459 -5.91 11.46 -13.88
C LEU A 459 -6.69 12.76 -14.14
N GLU A 460 -6.92 13.13 -15.39
CA GLU A 460 -7.74 14.30 -15.75
C GLU A 460 -9.18 14.18 -15.23
N ALA A 461 -9.79 13.00 -15.34
CA ALA A 461 -11.14 12.74 -14.80
C ALA A 461 -11.20 12.85 -13.26
N ILE A 462 -10.12 12.46 -12.57
CA ILE A 462 -9.99 12.62 -11.11
C ILE A 462 -9.80 14.11 -10.75
N LEU A 463 -8.92 14.82 -11.44
CA LEU A 463 -8.56 16.20 -11.12
C LEU A 463 -9.62 17.22 -11.57
N CYS A 464 -10.50 16.85 -12.51
CA CYS A 464 -11.46 17.75 -13.17
C CYS A 464 -10.80 18.93 -13.89
N ASN A 465 -9.58 18.72 -14.41
CA ASN A 465 -8.81 19.77 -15.08
C ASN A 465 -9.20 19.98 -16.55
N SER A 466 -9.95 19.06 -17.16
CA SER A 466 -10.28 19.16 -18.58
C SER A 466 -11.56 19.96 -18.82
N ASN A 467 -11.50 20.97 -19.68
CA ASN A 467 -12.67 21.70 -20.23
C ASN A 467 -13.53 20.86 -21.21
N ARG A 468 -13.27 19.55 -21.33
CA ARG A 468 -14.08 18.64 -22.14
C ARG A 468 -15.27 18.15 -21.32
N GLU A 469 -16.36 17.80 -22.01
CA GLU A 469 -17.56 17.13 -21.46
C GLU A 469 -17.23 15.71 -20.94
N GLN A 470 -16.19 15.58 -20.12
CA GLN A 470 -15.81 14.35 -19.44
C GLN A 470 -16.52 14.32 -18.09
N GLU A 471 -17.21 13.23 -17.78
CA GLU A 471 -17.84 13.06 -16.47
C GLU A 471 -16.77 13.09 -15.37
N CYS A 472 -16.75 14.19 -14.62
CA CYS A 472 -15.99 14.30 -13.39
C CYS A 472 -16.47 13.25 -12.39
N VAL A 473 -15.53 12.50 -11.81
CA VAL A 473 -15.87 11.61 -10.69
C VAL A 473 -16.25 12.48 -9.49
N ASP A 474 -17.34 12.13 -8.82
CA ASP A 474 -17.75 12.80 -7.59
C ASP A 474 -16.61 12.72 -6.55
N ALA A 475 -16.31 13.85 -5.92
CA ALA A 475 -15.30 13.93 -4.87
C ALA A 475 -15.69 13.14 -3.61
N SER A 476 -16.99 12.86 -3.44
CA SER A 476 -17.54 12.17 -2.27
C SER A 476 -17.25 10.66 -2.25
N ASP A 477 -17.14 10.02 -3.42
CA ASP A 477 -16.90 8.57 -3.52
C ASP A 477 -15.40 8.26 -3.48
N ARG A 478 -14.86 8.20 -2.25
CA ARG A 478 -13.44 7.94 -2.00
C ARG A 478 -12.96 6.61 -2.55
N ARG A 479 -13.82 5.58 -2.55
CA ARG A 479 -13.44 4.23 -2.98
C ARG A 479 -13.23 4.20 -4.49
N SER A 480 -14.15 4.76 -5.27
CA SER A 480 -13.98 4.83 -6.73
C SER A 480 -12.79 5.70 -7.13
N LEU A 481 -12.58 6.84 -6.46
CA LEU A 481 -11.40 7.69 -6.67
C LEU A 481 -10.09 6.92 -6.42
N LEU A 482 -10.01 6.15 -5.33
CA LEU A 482 -8.82 5.35 -5.03
C LEU A 482 -8.60 4.25 -6.07
N VAL A 483 -9.65 3.55 -6.49
CA VAL A 483 -9.56 2.51 -7.54
C VAL A 483 -9.08 3.11 -8.86
N MET A 484 -9.60 4.28 -9.25
CA MET A 484 -9.18 4.96 -10.47
C MET A 484 -7.73 5.45 -10.39
N ALA A 485 -7.31 6.01 -9.24
CA ALA A 485 -5.92 6.43 -9.01
C ALA A 485 -4.95 5.24 -9.05
N ARG A 486 -5.34 4.09 -8.48
CA ARG A 486 -4.56 2.85 -8.58
C ARG A 486 -4.38 2.40 -10.03
N GLN A 487 -5.47 2.38 -10.80
CA GLN A 487 -5.42 1.99 -12.21
C GLN A 487 -4.55 2.95 -13.05
N ALA A 488 -4.62 4.25 -12.76
CA ALA A 488 -3.74 5.23 -13.41
C ALA A 488 -2.27 4.99 -13.04
N SER A 489 -1.96 4.77 -11.76
CA SER A 489 -0.60 4.47 -11.30
C SER A 489 -0.05 3.18 -11.95
N GLU A 490 -0.85 2.13 -12.04
CA GLU A 490 -0.45 0.87 -12.67
C GLU A 490 -0.10 1.05 -14.16
N LEU A 491 -0.90 1.84 -14.89
CA LEU A 491 -0.63 2.16 -16.29
C LEU A 491 0.63 3.02 -16.45
N THR A 492 0.83 3.99 -15.57
CA THR A 492 2.02 4.85 -15.55
C THR A 492 3.29 4.03 -15.27
N ASP A 493 3.28 3.19 -14.23
CA ASP A 493 4.42 2.34 -13.88
C ASP A 493 4.72 1.35 -15.01
N ALA A 494 3.68 0.72 -15.58
CA ALA A 494 3.84 -0.21 -16.69
C ALA A 494 4.36 0.47 -17.98
N ALA A 495 4.11 1.77 -18.17
CA ALA A 495 4.68 2.53 -19.27
C ALA A 495 6.15 2.88 -18.99
N TYR A 496 6.46 3.40 -17.81
CA TYR A 496 7.80 3.82 -17.42
C TYR A 496 8.81 2.66 -17.39
N TYR A 497 8.42 1.50 -16.83
CA TYR A 497 9.26 0.32 -16.73
C TYR A 497 9.15 -0.63 -17.94
N ASP A 498 8.57 -0.18 -19.05
CA ASP A 498 8.47 -1.02 -20.23
C ASP A 498 9.87 -1.45 -20.72
N HIS A 499 10.06 -2.75 -20.94
CA HIS A 499 11.35 -3.31 -21.31
C HIS A 499 11.99 -2.68 -22.56
N THR A 500 11.18 -2.10 -23.46
CA THR A 500 11.68 -1.42 -24.66
C THR A 500 12.26 -0.04 -24.36
N MET A 501 11.73 0.65 -23.35
CA MET A 501 12.26 1.94 -22.88
C MET A 501 13.54 1.77 -22.03
N ILE A 502 13.75 0.61 -21.40
CA ILE A 502 14.97 0.36 -20.61
C ILE A 502 16.14 -0.09 -21.49
N ARG A 503 15.87 -0.80 -22.60
CA ARG A 503 16.88 -1.56 -23.35
C ARG A 503 17.90 -0.71 -24.12
N GLN A 504 17.55 0.49 -24.59
CA GLN A 504 18.46 1.30 -25.40
C GLN A 504 19.52 2.06 -24.59
N LEU A 505 19.38 2.14 -23.27
CA LEU A 505 20.45 2.63 -22.40
C LEU A 505 21.75 1.80 -22.53
N TYR A 506 21.67 0.57 -23.03
CA TYR A 506 22.81 -0.35 -23.07
C TYR A 506 23.73 -0.22 -24.30
N PHE A 507 23.33 0.45 -25.39
CA PHE A 507 24.18 0.56 -26.59
C PHE A 507 23.98 1.91 -27.32
N PRO A 508 24.52 3.02 -26.78
CA PRO A 508 24.47 4.32 -27.46
C PRO A 508 25.17 4.27 -28.83
N GLN A 509 24.65 5.04 -29.80
CA GLN A 509 25.18 5.06 -31.17
C GLN A 509 26.68 5.35 -31.27
N GLU A 510 27.24 6.13 -30.34
CA GLU A 510 28.68 6.39 -30.29
C GLU A 510 29.52 5.13 -30.06
N GLN A 511 29.05 4.21 -29.22
CA GLN A 511 29.71 2.94 -28.97
C GLN A 511 29.52 1.99 -30.16
N MET A 512 28.34 2.01 -30.79
CA MET A 512 28.10 1.30 -32.04
C MET A 512 29.07 1.76 -33.14
N LEU A 513 29.18 3.08 -33.36
CA LEU A 513 30.14 3.67 -34.30
C LEU A 513 31.58 3.31 -33.92
N GLY A 514 31.94 3.36 -32.64
CA GLY A 514 33.26 2.97 -32.15
C GLY A 514 33.63 1.52 -32.47
N VAL A 515 32.66 0.60 -32.42
CA VAL A 515 32.86 -0.82 -32.75
C VAL A 515 32.88 -1.07 -34.26
N TYR A 516 32.00 -0.44 -35.03
CA TYR A 516 31.85 -0.72 -36.46
C TYR A 516 32.75 0.12 -37.37
N ALA A 517 33.17 1.33 -36.96
CA ALA A 517 34.00 2.21 -37.79
C ALA A 517 35.37 1.59 -38.15
N PRO A 518 36.11 0.92 -37.25
CA PRO A 518 37.37 0.24 -37.60
C PRO A 518 37.19 -0.90 -38.61
N LEU A 519 36.02 -1.55 -38.63
CA LEU A 519 35.69 -2.63 -39.57
C LEU A 519 35.27 -2.09 -40.93
N LEU A 520 34.46 -1.03 -40.95
CA LEU A 520 33.87 -0.47 -42.18
C LEU A 520 34.79 0.54 -42.88
N ALA A 521 35.60 1.30 -42.14
CA ALA A 521 36.47 2.33 -42.75
C ALA A 521 37.49 1.74 -43.75
N PRO A 522 38.19 0.62 -43.48
CA PRO A 522 39.08 -0.02 -44.45
C PRO A 522 38.35 -0.55 -45.68
N LEU A 523 37.08 -0.92 -45.54
CA LEU A 523 36.24 -1.38 -46.64
C LEU A 523 35.78 -0.20 -47.51
N ILE A 524 35.31 0.90 -46.92
CA ILE A 524 34.66 2.01 -47.63
C ILE A 524 35.69 2.97 -48.27
N LEU A 525 36.82 3.23 -47.59
CA LEU A 525 37.79 4.24 -48.00
C LEU A 525 38.43 3.98 -49.38
N PRO A 526 38.83 2.75 -49.74
CA PRO A 526 39.38 2.45 -51.07
C PRO A 526 38.36 2.64 -52.20
N PHE A 527 37.08 2.31 -51.95
CA PHE A 527 36.01 2.50 -52.93
C PHE A 527 35.74 3.98 -53.20
N LEU A 528 35.69 4.82 -52.15
CA LEU A 528 35.55 6.27 -52.30
C LEU A 528 36.72 6.89 -53.09
N LEU A 529 37.95 6.54 -52.74
CA LEU A 529 39.14 7.02 -53.46
C LEU A 529 39.17 6.54 -54.92
N GLY A 530 38.73 5.31 -55.17
CA GLY A 530 38.58 4.75 -56.52
C GLY A 530 37.54 5.52 -57.34
N LEU A 531 36.37 5.81 -56.76
CA LEU A 531 35.29 6.57 -57.38
C LEU A 531 35.74 7.99 -57.75
N ILE A 532 36.40 8.70 -56.84
CA ILE A 532 36.89 10.07 -57.07
C ILE A 532 37.91 10.10 -58.22
N ARG A 533 38.85 9.14 -58.24
CA ARG A 533 39.86 9.05 -59.31
C ARG A 533 39.23 8.80 -60.67
N GLU A 534 38.23 7.92 -60.74
CA GLU A 534 37.61 7.58 -62.02
C GLU A 534 36.67 8.69 -62.52
N LEU A 535 35.98 9.40 -61.62
CA LEU A 535 35.22 10.61 -61.95
C LEU A 535 36.12 11.72 -62.51
N LYS A 536 37.29 11.96 -61.92
CA LYS A 536 38.27 12.92 -62.44
C LYS A 536 38.76 12.53 -63.85
N ARG A 537 39.05 11.24 -64.07
CA ARG A 537 39.44 10.72 -65.40
C ARG A 537 38.31 10.85 -66.42
N PHE A 538 37.07 10.62 -66.04
CA PHE A 538 35.92 10.76 -66.92
C PHE A 538 35.71 12.23 -67.34
N LYS A 539 35.81 13.18 -66.40
CA LYS A 539 35.74 14.63 -66.69
C LYS A 539 36.87 15.07 -67.62
N ALA A 540 38.11 14.65 -67.36
CA ALA A 540 39.26 14.97 -68.22
C ALA A 540 39.09 14.43 -69.64
N LYS A 541 38.57 13.20 -69.81
CA LYS A 541 38.28 12.63 -71.14
C LYS A 541 37.14 13.34 -71.87
N ARG A 542 36.11 13.81 -71.15
CA ARG A 542 35.03 14.60 -71.74
C ARG A 542 35.51 15.98 -72.20
N ALA A 543 36.39 16.64 -71.45
CA ALA A 543 37.01 17.89 -71.85
C ALA A 543 37.88 17.72 -73.11
N ALA A 544 38.75 16.70 -73.14
CA ALA A 544 39.59 16.41 -74.31
C ALA A 544 38.80 15.97 -75.57
N LYS A 545 37.58 15.44 -75.41
CA LYS A 545 36.69 15.10 -76.52
C LYS A 545 35.93 16.32 -77.05
N LYS A 546 35.74 17.37 -76.22
CA LYS A 546 35.14 18.65 -76.61
C LYS A 546 36.13 19.51 -77.42
N ASP A 547 37.39 19.53 -77.01
CA ASP A 547 38.48 20.23 -77.72
C ASP A 547 38.85 19.59 -79.07
N LYS A 548 38.42 18.35 -79.33
CA LYS A 548 38.58 17.66 -80.64
C LYS A 548 37.40 17.84 -81.59
N LEU A 549 36.33 18.49 -81.13
CA LEU A 549 35.08 18.69 -81.87
C LEU A 549 34.78 20.18 -82.12
N GLN A 550 35.62 21.08 -81.60
CA GLN A 550 35.83 22.45 -82.10
C GLN A 550 36.99 22.40 -83.09
#